data_AF-R6XUD7-F1
#
_entry.id   AF-R6XUD7-F1
#
_cell.length_a   1.000
_cell.length_b   1.000
_cell.length_c   1.000
_cell.angle_alpha   90.00
_cell.angle_beta   90.00
_cell.angle_gamma   90.00
#
_symmetry.space_group_name_H-M   'P 1'
#
loop_
_entity.id
_entity.type
_entity.pdbx_description
1 polymer ?
#
loop_
_entity_poly.entity_id
_entity_poly.type
_entity_poly.pdbx_seq_one_letter_code
_entity_poly.pdbx_strand_id
1 'polypeptide(L)'
;MFSKALFKQSCKANGVMWSIITAAVCFMLACVMLISGSGNISDIKNSVEDTIIVETIDSNMDKQALTFYERANQGTKLFDNSFVLEYKNEFLANKEKADEYSQKVDAWLVTMPVQTNYTNMQEYLLAMQNWQQNVPAYEENSVEMYYIGLVSQWLEQAPKSSDFESTEAYQKALAAWNNNKPTSLYATYAMVAKEKISEVYLAAVKDVQDQALVEAKKLDEKNDENSSAYKEIMGSMLFAINPGSNFDSMYEEYEPGSTPKEDYDVATLVQNITVSDLVNWAKGEEASDIKTYLNSDTRKDYRIERTQYATPILLAGNLTSEETTQKMLIALNEFGVTKEKYDSFGYTYEGVKKSTTTSIIAYQARLDYEISLINRDDYQTEEAYNAAVLEATNKLQTELSNGLLDALPSEVSDAIEEIGKMDLYALIVGSIFFKMAGLLLPIIYIIMVSNNLISGQVDSGSMPYVLSTSTKRKEVTFTQACYLIGSLFLMMCATTITSCICFAFVDPSVTELTYGELILLNLGAFITLFAISGINFLTSCWFDRSKRSMALGGGFSMFFLVATMLGLFGSQVIPSVVRLDALNNFNYVSLITLFDSVSIISGTTTFIWKLAILFVIGLVGYVIGSIRFKKKDLPL
;
A
#
# COMPACT_ATOMS: atom_id res chain seq x y z
N MET A 1 27.91 11.45 63.73
CA MET A 1 27.71 10.33 62.76
C MET A 1 28.51 10.55 61.49
N PHE A 2 28.86 11.80 61.15
CA PHE A 2 29.68 12.14 60.00
C PHE A 2 31.04 12.68 60.47
N SER A 3 32.14 12.13 59.97
CA SER A 3 33.50 12.58 60.27
C SER A 3 34.07 13.39 59.11
N LYS A 4 34.23 14.70 59.30
CA LYS A 4 34.82 15.61 58.30
C LYS A 4 36.24 15.19 57.90
N ALA A 5 37.03 14.69 58.85
CA ALA A 5 38.40 14.26 58.61
C ALA A 5 38.45 13.02 57.69
N LEU A 6 37.60 12.01 57.96
CA LEU A 6 37.52 10.80 57.14
C LEU A 6 36.97 11.07 55.74
N PHE A 7 36.00 11.98 55.63
CA PHE A 7 35.49 12.40 54.33
C PHE A 7 36.59 13.09 53.51
N LYS A 8 37.32 14.05 54.09
CA LYS A 8 38.44 14.74 53.43
C LYS A 8 39.56 13.76 53.02
N GLN A 9 39.84 12.77 53.86
CA GLN A 9 40.79 11.70 53.52
C GLN A 9 40.31 10.89 52.33
N SER A 10 39.03 10.50 52.30
CA SER A 10 38.43 9.75 51.20
C SER A 10 38.45 10.54 49.89
N CYS A 11 38.15 11.85 49.94
CA CYS A 11 38.31 12.76 48.80
C CYS A 11 39.76 12.84 48.32
N LYS A 12 40.74 12.96 49.22
CA LYS A 12 42.15 13.05 48.84
C LYS A 12 42.66 11.73 48.22
N ALA A 13 42.24 10.60 48.77
CA ALA A 13 42.69 9.28 48.32
C ALA A 13 42.12 8.89 46.95
N ASN A 14 40.85 9.20 46.68
CA ASN A 14 40.17 8.75 45.47
C ASN A 14 39.84 9.87 44.47
N GLY A 15 40.18 11.13 44.78
CA GLY A 15 39.82 12.30 43.96
C GLY A 15 40.43 12.29 42.56
N VAL A 16 41.70 11.91 42.42
CA VAL A 16 42.36 11.85 41.10
C VAL A 16 41.71 10.80 40.21
N MET A 17 41.45 9.61 40.75
CA MET A 17 40.76 8.53 40.05
C MET A 17 39.35 8.94 39.64
N TRP A 18 38.61 9.59 40.54
CA TRP A 18 37.27 10.12 40.24
C TRP A 18 37.30 11.13 39.09
N SER A 19 38.24 12.09 39.10
CA SER A 19 38.35 13.09 38.03
C SER A 19 38.69 12.48 36.68
N ILE A 20 39.64 11.53 36.64
CA ILE A 20 40.04 10.86 35.40
C ILE A 20 38.86 10.07 34.82
N ILE A 21 38.18 9.28 35.65
CA ILE A 21 37.05 8.45 35.19
C ILE A 21 35.88 9.32 34.75
N THR A 22 35.53 10.37 35.52
CA THR A 22 34.45 11.29 35.16
C THR A 22 34.75 11.98 33.83
N ALA A 23 35.96 12.50 33.64
CA ALA A 23 36.37 13.12 32.38
C ALA A 23 36.32 12.13 31.21
N ALA A 24 36.75 10.89 31.40
CA ALA A 24 36.71 9.86 30.36
C ALA A 24 35.27 9.47 29.96
N VAL A 25 34.36 9.33 30.94
CA VAL A 25 32.94 9.03 30.67
C VAL A 25 32.26 10.20 29.97
N CYS A 26 32.48 11.44 30.43
CA CYS A 26 31.96 12.63 29.76
C CYS A 26 32.49 12.74 28.32
N PHE A 27 33.78 12.50 28.10
CA PHE A 27 34.37 12.51 26.76
C PHE A 27 33.74 11.43 25.86
N MET A 28 33.61 10.19 26.36
CA MET A 28 33.00 9.10 25.61
C MET A 28 31.54 9.40 25.25
N LEU A 29 30.77 9.93 26.20
CA LEU A 29 29.38 10.35 25.98
C LEU A 29 29.29 11.43 24.91
N ALA A 30 30.17 12.44 24.98
CA ALA A 30 30.21 13.52 24.00
C ALA A 30 30.54 13.00 22.60
N CYS A 31 31.53 12.11 22.47
CA CYS A 31 31.86 11.49 21.18
C CYS A 31 30.67 10.71 20.61
N VAL A 32 30.03 9.85 21.41
CA VAL A 32 28.91 9.04 20.94
C VAL A 32 27.74 9.92 20.52
N MET A 33 27.34 10.90 21.35
CA MET A 33 26.20 11.76 21.03
C MET A 33 26.45 12.65 19.80
N LEU A 34 27.65 13.20 19.65
CA LEU A 34 27.97 14.07 18.50
C LEU A 34 28.17 13.27 17.21
N ILE A 35 28.76 12.08 17.26
CA ILE A 35 28.91 11.22 16.08
C ILE A 35 27.53 10.71 15.63
N SER A 36 26.72 10.18 16.55
CA SER A 36 25.38 9.71 16.23
C SER A 36 24.44 10.84 15.82
N GLY A 37 24.64 12.05 16.34
CA GLY A 37 23.87 13.25 16.00
C GLY A 37 24.33 13.99 14.75
N SER A 38 25.40 13.56 14.09
CA SER A 38 26.01 14.27 12.94
C SER A 38 25.23 14.16 11.62
N GLY A 39 24.01 13.60 11.64
CA GLY A 39 23.15 13.44 10.45
C GLY A 39 23.42 12.17 9.64
N ASN A 40 24.68 11.76 9.45
CA ASN A 40 25.04 10.65 8.55
C ASN A 40 24.26 9.34 8.78
N ILE A 41 24.01 8.96 10.04
CA ILE A 41 23.25 7.74 10.37
C ILE A 41 21.75 7.94 10.10
N SER A 42 21.24 9.14 10.37
CA SER A 42 19.86 9.51 10.09
C SER A 42 19.59 9.59 8.59
N ASP A 43 20.54 10.10 7.79
CA ASP A 43 20.40 10.20 6.35
C ASP A 43 20.32 8.82 5.69
N ILE A 44 21.11 7.86 6.17
CA ILE A 44 21.04 6.46 5.72
C ILE A 44 19.68 5.86 6.08
N LYS A 45 19.22 6.05 7.33
CA LYS A 45 17.90 5.58 7.79
C LYS A 45 16.78 6.18 6.95
N ASN A 46 16.78 7.50 6.77
CA ASN A 46 15.79 8.24 5.99
C ASN A 46 15.82 7.81 4.52
N SER A 47 17.00 7.57 3.93
CA SER A 47 17.09 7.06 2.55
C SER A 47 16.49 5.66 2.40
N VAL A 48 16.65 4.79 3.40
CA VAL A 48 16.03 3.46 3.40
C VAL A 48 14.52 3.58 3.56
N GLU A 49 14.06 4.38 4.52
CA GLU A 49 12.65 4.68 4.75
C GLU A 49 11.97 5.26 3.49
N ASP A 50 12.60 6.24 2.83
CA ASP A 50 12.10 6.86 1.61
C ASP A 50 12.02 5.86 0.45
N THR A 51 13.02 4.99 0.32
CA THR A 51 13.00 3.94 -0.69
C THR A 51 11.83 2.98 -0.46
N ILE A 52 11.60 2.55 0.78
CA ILE A 52 10.47 1.67 1.13
C ILE A 52 9.14 2.35 0.81
N ILE A 53 8.99 3.63 1.18
CA ILE A 53 7.76 4.39 0.96
C ILE A 53 7.47 4.53 -0.53
N VAL A 54 8.46 4.99 -1.31
CA VAL A 54 8.31 5.17 -2.76
C VAL A 54 7.99 3.86 -3.45
N GLU A 55 8.73 2.78 -3.16
CA GLU A 55 8.46 1.45 -3.73
C GLU A 55 7.07 0.91 -3.36
N THR A 56 6.60 1.17 -2.15
CA THR A 56 5.26 0.76 -1.70
C THR A 56 4.17 1.55 -2.43
N ILE A 57 4.37 2.86 -2.63
CA ILE A 57 3.43 3.69 -3.38
C ILE A 57 3.42 3.27 -4.86
N ASP A 58 4.59 3.06 -5.46
CA ASP A 58 4.75 2.67 -6.86
C ASP A 58 4.10 1.30 -7.13
N SER A 59 4.36 0.31 -6.27
CA SER A 59 3.71 -1.01 -6.33
C SER A 59 2.18 -0.94 -6.22
N ASN A 60 1.66 -0.14 -5.28
CA ASN A 60 0.22 0.03 -5.15
C ASN A 60 -0.39 0.79 -6.35
N MET A 61 0.31 1.78 -6.88
CA MET A 61 -0.09 2.49 -8.09
C MET A 61 -0.15 1.54 -9.29
N ASP A 62 0.86 0.67 -9.46
CA ASP A 62 0.87 -0.36 -10.49
C ASP A 62 -0.27 -1.35 -10.31
N LYS A 63 -0.53 -1.79 -9.08
CA LYS A 63 -1.69 -2.65 -8.78
C LYS A 63 -3.01 -2.01 -9.18
N GLN A 64 -3.21 -0.74 -8.88
CA GLN A 64 -4.41 0.00 -9.26
C GLN A 64 -4.49 0.19 -10.77
N ALA A 65 -3.39 0.52 -11.44
CA ALA A 65 -3.29 0.62 -12.90
C ALA A 65 -3.77 -0.66 -13.58
N LEU A 66 -3.25 -1.81 -13.17
CA LEU A 66 -3.64 -3.10 -13.75
C LEU A 66 -5.10 -3.45 -13.43
N THR A 67 -5.56 -3.16 -12.21
CA THR A 67 -6.94 -3.40 -11.81
C THR A 67 -7.93 -2.57 -12.63
N PHE A 68 -7.66 -1.28 -12.80
CA PHE A 68 -8.52 -0.38 -13.58
C PHE A 68 -8.50 -0.77 -15.07
N TYR A 69 -7.34 -1.10 -15.61
CA TYR A 69 -7.20 -1.53 -17.00
C TYR A 69 -7.98 -2.82 -17.27
N GLU A 70 -7.88 -3.80 -16.37
CA GLU A 70 -8.61 -5.05 -16.50
C GLU A 70 -10.13 -4.83 -16.39
N ARG A 71 -10.58 -3.99 -15.45
CA ARG A 71 -12.00 -3.59 -15.38
C ARG A 71 -12.45 -2.89 -16.66
N ALA A 72 -11.64 -2.03 -17.25
CA ALA A 72 -11.95 -1.37 -18.52
C ALA A 72 -12.06 -2.36 -19.68
N ASN A 73 -11.16 -3.35 -19.75
CA ASN A 73 -11.22 -4.43 -20.74
C ASN A 73 -12.46 -5.32 -20.56
N GLN A 74 -12.79 -5.66 -19.31
CA GLN A 74 -13.99 -6.41 -18.97
C GLN A 74 -15.26 -5.62 -19.31
N GLY A 75 -15.29 -4.32 -18.99
CA GLY A 75 -16.39 -3.42 -19.29
C GLY A 75 -16.66 -3.29 -20.78
N THR A 76 -15.62 -3.02 -21.58
CA THR A 76 -15.73 -2.92 -23.05
C THR A 76 -16.10 -4.26 -23.71
N LYS A 77 -15.55 -5.38 -23.22
CA LYS A 77 -15.94 -6.71 -23.71
C LYS A 77 -17.39 -7.06 -23.36
N LEU A 78 -17.81 -6.80 -22.12
CA LEU A 78 -19.20 -7.01 -21.70
C LEU A 78 -20.15 -6.14 -22.51
N PHE A 79 -19.83 -4.85 -22.65
CA PHE A 79 -20.60 -3.92 -23.46
C PHE A 79 -20.81 -4.43 -24.90
N ASP A 80 -19.74 -4.87 -25.58
CA ASP A 80 -19.86 -5.41 -26.95
C ASP A 80 -20.82 -6.61 -27.02
N ASN A 81 -20.74 -7.53 -26.04
CA ASN A 81 -21.61 -8.71 -25.99
C ASN A 81 -23.05 -8.34 -25.67
N SER A 82 -23.26 -7.48 -24.67
CA SER A 82 -24.58 -6.96 -24.30
C SER A 82 -25.21 -6.17 -25.43
N PHE A 83 -24.44 -5.36 -26.17
CA PHE A 83 -24.94 -4.62 -27.32
C PHE A 83 -25.50 -5.55 -28.40
N VAL A 84 -24.77 -6.63 -28.75
CA VAL A 84 -25.24 -7.62 -29.73
C VAL A 84 -26.45 -8.39 -29.20
N LEU A 85 -26.47 -8.71 -27.90
CA LEU A 85 -27.60 -9.38 -27.26
C LEU A 85 -28.87 -8.51 -27.30
N GLU A 86 -28.77 -7.24 -26.92
CA GLU A 86 -29.89 -6.31 -26.92
C GLU A 86 -30.33 -5.95 -28.33
N TYR A 87 -29.40 -5.88 -29.29
CA TYR A 87 -29.75 -5.76 -30.71
C TYR A 87 -30.58 -6.96 -31.18
N LYS A 88 -30.17 -8.18 -30.81
CA LYS A 88 -30.92 -9.40 -31.10
C LYS A 88 -32.31 -9.37 -30.46
N ASN A 89 -32.42 -8.93 -29.20
CA ASN A 89 -33.70 -8.84 -28.50
C ASN A 89 -34.67 -7.89 -29.22
N GLU A 90 -34.21 -6.69 -29.59
CA GLU A 90 -35.01 -5.73 -30.37
C GLU A 90 -35.38 -6.24 -31.75
N PHE A 91 -34.45 -6.92 -32.42
CA PHE A 91 -34.72 -7.57 -33.71
C PHE A 91 -35.83 -8.62 -33.59
N LEU A 92 -35.75 -9.52 -32.60
CA LEU A 92 -36.76 -10.56 -32.40
C LEU A 92 -38.12 -9.99 -31.99
N ALA A 93 -38.13 -8.95 -31.17
CA ALA A 93 -39.36 -8.27 -30.72
C ALA A 93 -40.16 -7.66 -31.88
N ASN A 94 -39.49 -7.26 -32.97
CA ASN A 94 -40.11 -6.61 -34.12
C ASN A 94 -40.29 -7.55 -35.33
N LYS A 95 -39.66 -8.73 -35.32
CA LYS A 95 -39.65 -9.65 -36.46
C LYS A 95 -41.04 -10.17 -36.84
N GLU A 96 -41.84 -10.56 -35.85
CA GLU A 96 -43.17 -11.13 -36.08
C GLU A 96 -44.10 -10.11 -36.77
N LYS A 97 -44.10 -8.86 -36.28
CA LYS A 97 -44.85 -7.75 -36.90
C LYS A 97 -44.40 -7.49 -38.34
N ALA A 98 -43.10 -7.52 -38.59
CA ALA A 98 -42.55 -7.35 -39.93
C ALA A 98 -42.98 -8.48 -40.89
N ASP A 99 -43.04 -9.72 -40.42
CA ASP A 99 -43.49 -10.87 -41.20
C ASP A 99 -44.98 -10.78 -41.55
N GLU A 100 -45.82 -10.47 -40.55
CA GLU A 100 -47.25 -10.27 -40.77
C GLU A 100 -47.53 -9.13 -41.76
N TYR A 101 -46.82 -8.02 -41.62
CA TYR A 101 -46.99 -6.88 -42.49
C TYR A 101 -46.45 -7.13 -43.90
N SER A 102 -45.33 -7.86 -44.02
CA SER A 102 -44.79 -8.28 -45.32
C SER A 102 -45.82 -9.09 -46.12
N GLN A 103 -46.58 -9.98 -45.47
CA GLN A 103 -47.68 -10.71 -46.14
C GLN A 103 -48.79 -9.78 -46.64
N LYS A 104 -49.16 -8.75 -45.88
CA LYS A 104 -50.16 -7.73 -46.30
C LYS A 104 -49.66 -6.92 -47.49
N VAL A 105 -48.39 -6.52 -47.48
CA VAL A 105 -47.75 -5.80 -48.59
C VAL A 105 -47.64 -6.69 -49.82
N ASP A 106 -47.32 -7.98 -49.67
CA ASP A 106 -47.29 -8.94 -50.77
C ASP A 106 -48.66 -9.09 -51.43
N ALA A 107 -49.72 -9.21 -50.64
CA ALA A 107 -51.09 -9.23 -51.15
C ALA A 107 -51.45 -7.93 -51.88
N TRP A 108 -51.02 -6.77 -51.37
CA TRP A 108 -51.22 -5.47 -52.02
C TRP A 108 -50.44 -5.34 -53.34
N LEU A 109 -49.17 -5.78 -53.38
CA LEU A 109 -48.32 -5.76 -54.58
C LEU A 109 -48.90 -6.60 -55.73
N VAL A 110 -49.57 -7.73 -55.44
CA VAL A 110 -50.24 -8.55 -56.46
C VAL A 110 -51.38 -7.80 -57.16
N THR A 111 -52.00 -6.82 -56.48
CA THR A 111 -53.08 -5.99 -57.06
C THR A 111 -52.59 -4.81 -57.90
N MET A 112 -51.27 -4.67 -58.10
CA MET A 112 -50.68 -3.57 -58.86
C MET A 112 -51.22 -3.53 -60.31
N PRO A 113 -51.79 -2.39 -60.77
CA PRO A 113 -52.31 -2.27 -62.12
C PRO A 113 -51.23 -2.48 -63.19
N VAL A 114 -51.51 -3.35 -64.17
CA VAL A 114 -50.62 -3.59 -65.31
C VAL A 114 -51.08 -2.75 -66.51
N GLN A 115 -50.19 -1.94 -67.07
CA GLN A 115 -50.54 -0.98 -68.14
C GLN A 115 -51.21 -1.63 -69.37
N THR A 116 -50.82 -2.85 -69.74
CA THR A 116 -51.39 -3.58 -70.90
C THR A 116 -52.86 -3.94 -70.72
N ASN A 117 -53.41 -3.87 -69.51
CA ASN A 117 -54.80 -4.18 -69.21
C ASN A 117 -55.75 -2.99 -69.42
N TYR A 118 -55.22 -1.81 -69.79
CA TYR A 118 -55.99 -0.57 -69.94
C TYR A 118 -55.87 0.00 -71.35
N THR A 119 -56.99 0.43 -71.91
CA THR A 119 -57.07 1.05 -73.25
C THR A 119 -56.74 2.56 -73.23
N ASN A 120 -56.81 3.21 -72.07
CA ASN A 120 -56.58 4.63 -71.89
C ASN A 120 -55.55 4.90 -70.77
N MET A 121 -54.55 5.74 -71.05
CA MET A 121 -53.52 6.14 -70.07
C MET A 121 -54.13 6.84 -68.85
N GLN A 122 -55.19 7.63 -69.01
CA GLN A 122 -55.88 8.29 -67.89
C GLN A 122 -56.54 7.29 -66.94
N GLU A 123 -57.10 6.20 -67.46
CA GLU A 123 -57.71 5.13 -66.66
C GLU A 123 -56.65 4.34 -65.90
N TYR A 124 -55.51 4.06 -66.53
CA TYR A 124 -54.36 3.43 -65.89
C TYR A 124 -53.80 4.29 -64.74
N LEU A 125 -53.63 5.60 -64.96
CA LEU A 125 -53.14 6.52 -63.93
C LEU A 125 -54.11 6.62 -62.74
N LEU A 126 -55.43 6.62 -62.99
CA LEU A 126 -56.43 6.62 -61.94
C LEU A 126 -56.44 5.29 -61.15
N ALA A 127 -56.30 4.15 -61.83
CA ALA A 127 -56.17 2.85 -61.19
C ALA A 127 -54.89 2.78 -60.33
N MET A 128 -53.78 3.33 -60.81
CA MET A 128 -52.52 3.41 -60.06
C MET A 128 -52.65 4.29 -58.82
N GLN A 129 -53.33 5.44 -58.93
CA GLN A 129 -53.60 6.33 -57.81
C GLN A 129 -54.46 5.64 -56.73
N ASN A 130 -55.51 4.93 -57.15
CA ASN A 130 -56.36 4.16 -56.22
C ASN A 130 -55.58 3.02 -55.55
N TRP A 131 -54.69 2.34 -56.29
CA TRP A 131 -53.83 1.30 -55.72
C TRP A 131 -52.88 1.86 -54.66
N GLN A 132 -52.25 3.01 -54.93
CA GLN A 132 -51.40 3.72 -53.97
C GLN A 132 -52.16 4.18 -52.71
N GLN A 133 -53.42 4.59 -52.85
CA GLN A 133 -54.26 4.96 -51.71
C GLN A 133 -54.66 3.78 -50.81
N ASN A 134 -54.57 2.54 -51.31
CA ASN A 134 -54.89 1.32 -50.57
C ASN A 134 -53.63 0.63 -50.01
N VAL A 135 -52.54 1.37 -49.79
CA VAL A 135 -51.37 0.86 -49.07
C VAL A 135 -51.79 0.30 -47.70
N PRO A 136 -51.23 -0.84 -47.25
CA PRO A 136 -51.51 -1.35 -45.91
C PRO A 136 -51.24 -0.30 -44.83
N ALA A 137 -52.15 -0.18 -43.85
CA ALA A 137 -51.99 0.77 -42.75
C ALA A 137 -50.85 0.34 -41.81
N TYR A 138 -50.10 1.31 -41.31
CA TYR A 138 -48.97 1.13 -40.39
C TYR A 138 -49.02 2.16 -39.26
N GLU A 139 -48.31 1.88 -38.16
CA GLU A 139 -48.13 2.81 -37.03
C GLU A 139 -46.86 3.67 -37.24
N GLU A 140 -46.83 4.89 -36.68
CA GLU A 140 -45.60 5.69 -36.69
C GLU A 140 -44.48 5.02 -35.88
N ASN A 141 -43.23 5.18 -36.32
CA ASN A 141 -42.04 4.59 -35.69
C ASN A 141 -42.11 3.05 -35.52
N SER A 142 -42.80 2.39 -36.44
CA SER A 142 -42.99 0.94 -36.45
C SER A 142 -42.14 0.26 -37.53
N VAL A 143 -41.94 -1.05 -37.40
CA VAL A 143 -41.24 -1.84 -38.43
C VAL A 143 -42.05 -1.89 -39.73
N GLU A 144 -43.36 -1.78 -39.64
CA GLU A 144 -44.31 -1.73 -40.77
C GLU A 144 -44.09 -0.47 -41.62
N MET A 145 -43.95 0.70 -40.97
CA MET A 145 -43.63 1.96 -41.65
C MET A 145 -42.28 1.86 -42.38
N TYR A 146 -41.29 1.26 -41.74
CA TYR A 146 -39.96 1.10 -42.33
C TYR A 146 -39.98 0.12 -43.51
N TYR A 147 -40.71 -1.00 -43.38
CA TYR A 147 -40.89 -1.98 -44.43
C TYR A 147 -41.54 -1.37 -45.67
N ILE A 148 -42.66 -0.64 -45.52
CA ILE A 148 -43.32 -0.01 -46.67
C ILE A 148 -42.48 1.12 -47.27
N GLY A 149 -41.69 1.83 -46.46
CA GLY A 149 -40.73 2.83 -46.94
C GLY A 149 -39.67 2.20 -47.86
N LEU A 150 -39.07 1.08 -47.45
CA LEU A 150 -38.11 0.33 -48.27
C LEU A 150 -38.76 -0.23 -49.54
N VAL A 151 -39.98 -0.77 -49.44
CA VAL A 151 -40.72 -1.27 -50.61
C VAL A 151 -41.06 -0.13 -51.58
N SER A 152 -41.41 1.04 -51.07
CA SER A 152 -41.68 2.23 -51.90
C SER A 152 -40.43 2.68 -52.66
N GLN A 153 -39.27 2.73 -51.99
CA GLN A 153 -37.98 3.02 -52.63
C GLN A 153 -37.63 1.97 -53.69
N TRP A 154 -37.88 0.69 -53.41
CA TRP A 154 -37.69 -0.39 -54.38
C TRP A 154 -38.61 -0.23 -55.59
N LEU A 155 -39.89 0.14 -55.40
CA LEU A 155 -40.83 0.40 -56.49
C LEU A 155 -40.41 1.59 -57.36
N GLU A 156 -39.86 2.66 -56.77
CA GLU A 156 -39.32 3.81 -57.52
C GLU A 156 -38.14 3.43 -58.43
N GLN A 157 -37.37 2.41 -58.03
CA GLN A 157 -36.24 1.87 -58.79
C GLN A 157 -36.66 0.86 -59.86
N ALA A 158 -37.96 0.62 -60.06
CA ALA A 158 -38.45 -0.32 -61.06
C ALA A 158 -37.95 0.04 -62.48
N PRO A 159 -37.32 -0.90 -63.21
CA PRO A 159 -36.84 -0.66 -64.56
C PRO A 159 -37.98 -0.24 -65.50
N LYS A 160 -37.77 0.82 -66.30
CA LYS A 160 -38.74 1.23 -67.33
C LYS A 160 -38.37 0.60 -68.66
N SER A 161 -39.35 0.07 -69.39
CA SER A 161 -39.10 -0.57 -70.69
C SER A 161 -38.49 0.40 -71.73
N SER A 162 -38.67 1.71 -71.56
CA SER A 162 -38.08 2.77 -72.39
C SER A 162 -36.56 2.86 -72.29
N ASP A 163 -35.97 2.33 -71.22
CA ASP A 163 -34.57 2.56 -70.86
C ASP A 163 -33.64 1.47 -71.41
N PHE A 164 -34.18 0.50 -72.18
CA PHE A 164 -33.45 -0.68 -72.67
C PHE A 164 -33.62 -0.88 -74.18
N GLU A 165 -32.51 -1.21 -74.86
CA GLU A 165 -32.46 -1.40 -76.32
C GLU A 165 -33.06 -2.74 -76.78
N SER A 166 -33.22 -3.72 -75.89
CA SER A 166 -33.79 -5.03 -76.19
C SER A 166 -34.72 -5.54 -75.09
N THR A 167 -35.75 -6.29 -75.50
CA THR A 167 -36.70 -6.93 -74.58
C THR A 167 -36.01 -7.91 -73.63
N GLU A 168 -34.95 -8.58 -74.09
CA GLU A 168 -34.16 -9.50 -73.27
C GLU A 168 -33.38 -8.77 -72.17
N ALA A 169 -32.78 -7.62 -72.48
CA ALA A 169 -32.09 -6.78 -71.50
C ALA A 169 -33.06 -6.23 -70.44
N TYR A 170 -34.25 -5.80 -70.87
CA TYR A 170 -35.31 -5.35 -69.95
C TYR A 170 -35.78 -6.45 -69.01
N GLN A 171 -36.05 -7.66 -69.52
CA GLN A 171 -36.47 -8.80 -68.69
C GLN A 171 -35.39 -9.23 -67.69
N LYS A 172 -34.11 -9.18 -68.09
CA LYS A 172 -32.98 -9.44 -67.18
C LYS A 172 -32.88 -8.39 -66.07
N ALA A 173 -33.07 -7.11 -66.41
CA ALA A 173 -33.09 -6.02 -65.43
C ALA A 173 -34.29 -6.14 -64.47
N LEU A 174 -35.47 -6.50 -64.98
CA LEU A 174 -36.67 -6.70 -64.18
C LEU A 174 -36.53 -7.88 -63.20
N ALA A 175 -35.92 -8.99 -63.66
CA ALA A 175 -35.61 -10.14 -62.79
C ALA A 175 -34.60 -9.77 -61.69
N ALA A 176 -33.55 -9.02 -62.03
CA ALA A 176 -32.55 -8.55 -61.06
C ALA A 176 -33.17 -7.57 -60.03
N TRP A 177 -34.00 -6.64 -60.49
CA TRP A 177 -34.76 -5.74 -59.61
C TRP A 177 -35.68 -6.51 -58.67
N ASN A 178 -36.42 -7.50 -59.18
CA ASN A 178 -37.32 -8.31 -58.36
C ASN A 178 -36.58 -9.15 -57.30
N ASN A 179 -35.37 -9.62 -57.62
CA ASN A 179 -34.52 -10.32 -56.65
C ASN A 179 -34.04 -9.40 -55.50
N ASN A 180 -34.02 -8.08 -55.69
CA ASN A 180 -33.64 -7.09 -54.68
C ASN A 180 -34.83 -6.59 -53.85
N LYS A 181 -35.98 -7.26 -53.92
CA LYS A 181 -37.15 -6.89 -53.13
C LYS A 181 -36.82 -6.91 -51.62
N PRO A 182 -37.15 -5.85 -50.87
CA PRO A 182 -36.95 -5.81 -49.42
C PRO A 182 -37.64 -6.98 -48.71
N THR A 183 -36.89 -7.67 -47.86
CA THR A 183 -37.39 -8.76 -47.01
C THR A 183 -37.79 -8.22 -45.64
N SER A 184 -38.73 -8.89 -44.97
CA SER A 184 -39.12 -8.55 -43.58
C SER A 184 -37.90 -8.58 -42.64
N LEU A 185 -37.00 -9.54 -42.88
CA LEU A 185 -35.71 -9.68 -42.19
C LEU A 185 -34.85 -8.42 -42.32
N TYR A 186 -34.62 -7.94 -43.56
CA TYR A 186 -33.79 -6.77 -43.82
C TYR A 186 -34.43 -5.48 -43.27
N ALA A 187 -35.75 -5.33 -43.40
CA ALA A 187 -36.43 -4.16 -42.85
C ALA A 187 -36.38 -4.12 -41.32
N THR A 188 -36.49 -5.27 -40.65
CA THR A 188 -36.36 -5.36 -39.19
C THR A 188 -34.96 -4.95 -38.77
N TYR A 189 -33.92 -5.51 -39.40
CA TYR A 189 -32.52 -5.10 -39.19
C TYR A 189 -32.32 -3.60 -39.41
N ALA A 190 -32.78 -3.06 -40.54
CA ALA A 190 -32.57 -1.67 -40.89
C ALA A 190 -33.33 -0.70 -39.96
N MET A 191 -34.49 -1.09 -39.45
CA MET A 191 -35.23 -0.32 -38.44
C MET A 191 -34.48 -0.32 -37.12
N VAL A 192 -34.03 -1.49 -36.63
CA VAL A 192 -33.31 -1.57 -35.35
C VAL A 192 -32.01 -0.77 -35.42
N ALA A 193 -31.26 -0.91 -36.53
CA ALA A 193 -30.00 -0.19 -36.75
C ALA A 193 -30.14 1.34 -36.79
N LYS A 194 -31.33 1.86 -37.08
CA LYS A 194 -31.56 3.30 -37.28
C LYS A 194 -32.37 3.95 -36.17
N GLU A 195 -33.48 3.34 -35.78
CA GLU A 195 -34.47 3.92 -34.86
C GLU A 195 -34.29 3.41 -33.43
N LYS A 196 -33.81 2.17 -33.24
CA LYS A 196 -33.65 1.54 -31.92
C LYS A 196 -32.23 1.49 -31.40
N ILE A 197 -31.26 1.95 -32.18
CA ILE A 197 -29.84 1.81 -31.85
C ILE A 197 -29.46 2.49 -30.53
N SER A 198 -30.08 3.63 -30.20
CA SER A 198 -29.87 4.31 -28.93
C SER A 198 -30.48 3.55 -27.74
N GLU A 199 -31.62 2.88 -27.93
CA GLU A 199 -32.23 2.04 -26.89
C GLU A 199 -31.35 0.82 -26.61
N VAL A 200 -30.87 0.15 -27.67
CA VAL A 200 -29.90 -0.96 -27.59
C VAL A 200 -28.62 -0.54 -26.88
N TYR A 201 -28.09 0.64 -27.24
CA TYR A 201 -26.89 1.18 -26.62
C TYR A 201 -27.08 1.40 -25.11
N LEU A 202 -28.17 2.06 -24.71
CA LEU A 202 -28.45 2.34 -23.29
C LEU A 202 -28.72 1.06 -22.49
N ALA A 203 -29.36 0.06 -23.07
CA ALA A 203 -29.54 -1.25 -22.45
C ALA A 203 -28.19 -1.94 -22.22
N ALA A 204 -27.29 -1.92 -23.21
CA ALA A 204 -25.94 -2.47 -23.05
C ALA A 204 -25.10 -1.73 -22.00
N VAL A 205 -25.24 -0.39 -21.88
CA VAL A 205 -24.62 0.37 -20.79
C VAL A 205 -25.15 -0.08 -19.44
N LYS A 206 -26.47 -0.31 -19.34
CA LYS A 206 -27.11 -0.74 -18.11
C LYS A 206 -26.61 -2.11 -17.66
N ASP A 207 -26.41 -3.06 -18.57
CA ASP A 207 -25.83 -4.36 -18.22
C ASP A 207 -24.44 -4.24 -17.60
N VAL A 208 -23.62 -3.31 -18.11
CA VAL A 208 -22.30 -3.03 -17.54
C VAL A 208 -22.42 -2.40 -16.14
N GLN A 209 -23.40 -1.52 -15.92
CA GLN A 209 -23.69 -0.95 -14.61
C GLN A 209 -24.16 -2.03 -13.62
N ASP A 210 -25.05 -2.92 -14.05
CA ASP A 210 -25.54 -4.03 -13.23
C ASP A 210 -24.40 -4.99 -12.86
N GLN A 211 -23.48 -5.27 -13.80
CA GLN A 211 -22.28 -6.05 -13.50
C GLN A 211 -21.34 -5.32 -12.54
N ALA A 212 -21.15 -4.01 -12.69
CA ALA A 212 -20.35 -3.22 -11.74
C ALA A 212 -20.92 -3.29 -10.32
N LEU A 213 -22.25 -3.32 -10.17
CA LEU A 213 -22.91 -3.51 -8.88
C LEU A 213 -22.69 -4.93 -8.32
N VAL A 214 -22.69 -5.96 -9.17
CA VAL A 214 -22.33 -7.32 -8.78
C VAL A 214 -20.90 -7.38 -8.26
N GLU A 215 -19.93 -6.79 -8.96
CA GLU A 215 -18.53 -6.74 -8.52
C GLU A 215 -18.36 -5.94 -7.21
N ALA A 216 -19.08 -4.82 -7.06
CA ALA A 216 -19.06 -4.06 -5.81
C ALA A 216 -19.58 -4.87 -4.61
N LYS A 217 -20.63 -5.67 -4.81
CA LYS A 217 -21.20 -6.54 -3.77
C LYS A 217 -20.29 -7.71 -3.38
N LYS A 218 -19.38 -8.14 -4.26
CA LYS A 218 -18.34 -9.12 -3.90
C LYS A 218 -17.32 -8.57 -2.91
N LEU A 219 -17.10 -7.25 -2.89
CA LEU A 219 -16.20 -6.59 -1.93
C LEU A 219 -16.86 -6.40 -0.56
N ASP A 220 -18.11 -5.96 -0.54
CA ASP A 220 -18.96 -5.88 0.65
C ASP A 220 -20.42 -6.00 0.20
N GLU A 221 -21.17 -6.97 0.74
CA GLU A 221 -22.57 -7.22 0.39
C GLU A 221 -23.48 -6.00 0.61
N LYS A 222 -23.06 -5.03 1.43
CA LYS A 222 -23.79 -3.78 1.69
C LYS A 222 -23.64 -2.74 0.59
N ASN A 223 -22.73 -2.92 -0.37
CA ASN A 223 -22.53 -1.97 -1.44
C ASN A 223 -23.78 -1.89 -2.34
N ASP A 224 -24.24 -0.66 -2.54
CA ASP A 224 -25.30 -0.26 -3.46
C ASP A 224 -24.79 0.76 -4.51
N GLU A 225 -25.69 1.25 -5.37
CA GLU A 225 -25.41 2.21 -6.44
C GLU A 225 -24.87 3.58 -5.96
N ASN A 226 -24.96 3.89 -4.66
CA ASN A 226 -24.47 5.13 -4.09
C ASN A 226 -23.05 5.00 -3.49
N SER A 227 -22.59 3.76 -3.29
CA SER A 227 -21.30 3.42 -2.68
C SER A 227 -20.13 3.96 -3.50
N SER A 228 -19.04 4.35 -2.82
CA SER A 228 -17.79 4.72 -3.47
C SER A 228 -17.22 3.56 -4.30
N ALA A 229 -17.27 2.33 -3.77
CA ALA A 229 -16.80 1.13 -4.46
C ALA A 229 -17.52 0.89 -5.79
N TYR A 230 -18.86 1.03 -5.80
CA TYR A 230 -19.65 0.91 -7.03
C TYR A 230 -19.27 1.98 -8.05
N LYS A 231 -19.20 3.25 -7.63
CA LYS A 231 -18.85 4.37 -8.52
C LYS A 231 -17.47 4.22 -9.13
N GLU A 232 -16.50 3.73 -8.35
CA GLU A 232 -15.14 3.45 -8.84
C GLU A 232 -15.14 2.31 -9.87
N ILE A 233 -15.77 1.17 -9.56
CA ILE A 233 -15.83 0.02 -10.47
C ILE A 233 -16.55 0.40 -11.75
N MET A 234 -17.76 0.98 -11.63
CA MET A 234 -18.55 1.44 -12.77
C MET A 234 -17.78 2.46 -13.60
N GLY A 235 -17.09 3.41 -12.96
CA GLY A 235 -16.25 4.40 -13.61
C GLY A 235 -15.15 3.72 -14.43
N SER A 236 -14.39 2.82 -13.81
CA SER A 236 -13.31 2.09 -14.50
C SER A 236 -13.80 1.22 -15.67
N MET A 237 -15.02 0.67 -15.61
CA MET A 237 -15.59 -0.15 -16.68
C MET A 237 -16.13 0.68 -17.86
N LEU A 238 -16.72 1.86 -17.58
CA LEU A 238 -17.43 2.67 -18.60
C LEU A 238 -16.64 3.88 -19.12
N PHE A 239 -15.57 4.31 -18.46
CA PHE A 239 -14.85 5.52 -18.83
C PHE A 239 -14.30 5.48 -20.28
N ALA A 240 -13.82 4.31 -20.73
CA ALA A 240 -13.34 4.10 -22.10
C ALA A 240 -14.47 4.09 -23.16
N ILE A 241 -15.69 3.71 -22.75
CA ILE A 241 -16.89 3.70 -23.59
C ILE A 241 -17.45 5.12 -23.71
N ASN A 242 -17.38 5.90 -22.63
CA ASN A 242 -17.94 7.25 -22.53
C ASN A 242 -19.39 7.37 -23.01
N PRO A 243 -20.33 6.63 -22.39
CA PRO A 243 -21.70 6.54 -22.88
C PRO A 243 -22.40 7.89 -22.85
N GLY A 244 -22.85 8.36 -24.02
CA GLY A 244 -23.60 9.61 -24.17
C GLY A 244 -22.84 10.85 -23.72
N SER A 245 -21.51 10.87 -23.83
CA SER A 245 -20.66 11.98 -23.39
C SER A 245 -20.71 12.26 -21.88
N ASN A 246 -21.15 11.29 -21.07
CA ASN A 246 -21.31 11.47 -19.63
C ASN A 246 -19.99 11.71 -18.88
N PHE A 247 -18.84 11.35 -19.46
CA PHE A 247 -17.52 11.56 -18.87
C PHE A 247 -16.73 12.70 -19.51
N ASP A 248 -17.28 13.43 -20.50
CA ASP A 248 -16.57 14.52 -21.20
C ASP A 248 -16.01 15.57 -20.22
N SER A 249 -16.81 15.97 -19.22
CA SER A 249 -16.36 16.92 -18.21
C SER A 249 -15.19 16.39 -17.39
N MET A 250 -15.16 15.09 -17.12
CA MET A 250 -14.11 14.43 -16.34
C MET A 250 -12.81 14.30 -17.16
N TYR A 251 -12.92 13.96 -18.45
CA TYR A 251 -11.79 14.00 -19.37
C TYR A 251 -11.17 15.40 -19.43
N GLU A 252 -11.97 16.44 -19.67
CA GLU A 252 -11.48 17.82 -19.76
C GLU A 252 -10.94 18.36 -18.43
N GLU A 253 -11.51 17.95 -17.29
CA GLU A 253 -11.04 18.32 -15.95
C GLU A 253 -9.68 17.69 -15.65
N TYR A 254 -9.49 16.41 -15.97
CA TYR A 254 -8.23 15.71 -15.73
C TYR A 254 -7.15 16.12 -16.75
N GLU A 255 -7.51 16.23 -18.02
CA GLU A 255 -6.60 16.58 -19.10
C GLU A 255 -7.33 17.33 -20.22
N PRO A 256 -7.11 18.65 -20.36
CA PRO A 256 -7.76 19.45 -21.40
C PRO A 256 -7.49 18.90 -22.81
N GLY A 257 -8.57 18.71 -23.58
CA GLY A 257 -8.54 18.16 -24.93
C GLY A 257 -8.39 16.63 -25.00
N SER A 258 -8.56 15.93 -23.88
CA SER A 258 -8.47 14.46 -23.82
C SER A 258 -9.80 13.74 -24.10
N THR A 259 -10.90 14.47 -24.27
CA THR A 259 -12.18 13.86 -24.64
C THR A 259 -12.03 13.08 -25.96
N PRO A 260 -12.45 11.80 -26.01
CA PRO A 260 -12.38 11.02 -27.24
C PRO A 260 -13.09 11.72 -28.41
N LYS A 261 -12.42 11.84 -29.55
CA LYS A 261 -12.96 12.53 -30.75
C LYS A 261 -14.12 11.80 -31.40
N GLU A 262 -14.15 10.48 -31.24
CA GLU A 262 -15.16 9.59 -31.79
C GLU A 262 -15.80 8.81 -30.65
N ASP A 263 -17.12 8.63 -30.75
CA ASP A 263 -17.90 7.77 -29.88
C ASP A 263 -17.42 6.32 -29.96
N TYR A 264 -17.80 5.53 -28.97
CA TYR A 264 -17.50 4.11 -28.99
C TYR A 264 -18.15 3.42 -30.20
N ASP A 265 -17.34 2.68 -30.95
CA ASP A 265 -17.70 2.14 -32.27
C ASP A 265 -18.63 0.95 -32.11
N VAL A 266 -19.92 1.25 -32.22
CA VAL A 266 -20.99 0.25 -32.34
C VAL A 266 -21.39 0.03 -33.80
N ALA A 267 -20.94 0.87 -34.72
CA ALA A 267 -21.27 0.76 -36.13
C ALA A 267 -20.65 -0.49 -36.75
N THR A 268 -19.39 -0.81 -36.39
CA THR A 268 -18.75 -2.05 -36.85
C THR A 268 -19.39 -3.30 -36.25
N LEU A 269 -19.90 -3.24 -35.01
CA LEU A 269 -20.69 -4.35 -34.43
C LEU A 269 -21.92 -4.63 -35.30
N VAL A 270 -22.69 -3.57 -35.63
CA VAL A 270 -23.88 -3.71 -36.49
C VAL A 270 -23.53 -4.21 -37.90
N GLN A 271 -22.46 -3.69 -38.51
CA GLN A 271 -22.02 -4.10 -39.84
C GLN A 271 -21.61 -5.57 -39.94
N ASN A 272 -21.15 -6.16 -38.83
CA ASN A 272 -20.76 -7.57 -38.77
C ASN A 272 -21.93 -8.50 -38.37
N ILE A 273 -23.13 -7.96 -38.11
CA ILE A 273 -24.35 -8.76 -38.01
C ILE A 273 -24.80 -9.09 -39.44
N THR A 274 -24.53 -10.32 -39.88
CA THR A 274 -24.82 -10.70 -41.27
C THR A 274 -26.25 -11.19 -41.45
N VAL A 275 -26.69 -11.30 -42.70
CA VAL A 275 -27.99 -11.92 -43.03
C VAL A 275 -28.07 -13.36 -42.49
N SER A 276 -26.95 -14.08 -42.43
CA SER A 276 -26.88 -15.44 -41.86
C SER A 276 -27.22 -15.42 -40.37
N ASP A 277 -26.63 -14.49 -39.63
CA ASP A 277 -26.89 -14.32 -38.19
C ASP A 277 -28.36 -13.99 -37.91
N LEU A 278 -28.94 -13.07 -38.70
CA LEU A 278 -30.36 -12.70 -38.60
C LEU A 278 -31.29 -13.90 -38.84
N VAL A 279 -30.97 -14.74 -39.84
CA VAL A 279 -31.72 -15.97 -40.14
C VAL A 279 -31.61 -16.97 -38.99
N ASN A 280 -30.41 -17.15 -38.43
CA ASN A 280 -30.21 -18.06 -37.30
C ASN A 280 -30.98 -17.59 -36.08
N TRP A 281 -30.91 -16.29 -35.73
CA TRP A 281 -31.70 -15.72 -34.64
C TRP A 281 -33.20 -15.95 -34.82
N ALA A 282 -33.73 -15.73 -36.03
CA ALA A 282 -35.14 -15.96 -36.32
C ALA A 282 -35.58 -17.43 -36.14
N LYS A 283 -34.64 -18.38 -36.21
CA LYS A 283 -34.87 -19.82 -35.94
C LYS A 283 -34.61 -20.23 -34.48
N GLY A 284 -34.12 -19.31 -33.65
CA GLY A 284 -33.63 -19.64 -32.30
C GLY A 284 -32.26 -20.33 -32.28
N GLU A 285 -31.50 -20.25 -33.38
CA GLU A 285 -30.14 -20.77 -33.51
C GLU A 285 -29.09 -19.71 -33.13
N GLU A 286 -27.86 -20.12 -32.82
CA GLU A 286 -26.76 -19.20 -32.51
C GLU A 286 -26.25 -18.49 -33.77
N ALA A 287 -25.86 -17.22 -33.60
CA ALA A 287 -25.13 -16.48 -34.63
C ALA A 287 -23.67 -16.91 -34.69
N SER A 288 -23.11 -16.89 -35.89
CA SER A 288 -21.74 -17.34 -36.15
C SER A 288 -20.84 -16.17 -36.51
N ASP A 289 -21.26 -15.30 -37.43
CA ASP A 289 -20.37 -14.30 -38.03
C ASP A 289 -20.05 -13.18 -37.03
N ILE A 290 -21.07 -12.60 -36.39
CA ILE A 290 -20.86 -11.64 -35.30
C ILE A 290 -20.10 -12.24 -34.11
N LYS A 291 -20.29 -13.53 -33.80
CA LYS A 291 -19.56 -14.22 -32.72
C LYS A 291 -18.08 -14.37 -33.08
N THR A 292 -17.76 -14.64 -34.35
CA THR A 292 -16.38 -14.62 -34.86
C THR A 292 -15.78 -13.21 -34.78
N TYR A 293 -16.54 -12.17 -35.15
CA TYR A 293 -16.06 -10.79 -35.09
C TYR A 293 -15.78 -10.31 -33.66
N LEU A 294 -16.67 -10.61 -32.69
CA LEU A 294 -16.49 -10.26 -31.28
C LEU A 294 -15.19 -10.83 -30.69
N ASN A 295 -14.77 -11.99 -31.18
CA ASN A 295 -13.55 -12.70 -30.78
C ASN A 295 -12.36 -12.46 -31.72
N SER A 296 -12.49 -11.58 -32.71
CA SER A 296 -11.41 -11.25 -33.64
C SER A 296 -10.35 -10.36 -33.00
N ASP A 297 -9.11 -10.48 -33.48
CA ASP A 297 -8.02 -9.58 -33.09
C ASP A 297 -8.37 -8.12 -33.41
N THR A 298 -9.06 -7.86 -34.52
CA THR A 298 -9.50 -6.50 -34.89
C THR A 298 -10.37 -5.85 -33.82
N ARG A 299 -11.36 -6.57 -33.27
CA ARG A 299 -12.23 -6.01 -32.22
C ARG A 299 -11.51 -5.97 -30.87
N LYS A 300 -10.65 -6.95 -30.59
CA LYS A 300 -9.79 -6.96 -29.39
C LYS A 300 -8.87 -5.73 -29.37
N ASP A 301 -8.17 -5.46 -30.47
CA ASP A 301 -7.23 -4.35 -30.61
C ASP A 301 -7.94 -2.99 -30.47
N TYR A 302 -9.14 -2.85 -31.04
CA TYR A 302 -9.97 -1.65 -30.84
C TYR A 302 -10.26 -1.38 -29.35
N ARG A 303 -10.68 -2.42 -28.61
CA ARG A 303 -10.95 -2.28 -27.16
C ARG A 303 -9.68 -1.95 -26.39
N ILE A 304 -8.56 -2.60 -26.73
CA ILE A 304 -7.26 -2.32 -26.11
C ILE A 304 -6.85 -0.86 -26.34
N GLU A 305 -6.92 -0.37 -27.58
CA GLU A 305 -6.57 1.02 -27.89
C GLU A 305 -7.42 2.02 -27.08
N ARG A 306 -8.75 1.77 -27.02
CA ARG A 306 -9.67 2.61 -26.22
C ARG A 306 -9.36 2.59 -24.74
N THR A 307 -9.12 1.42 -24.16
CA THR A 307 -8.87 1.26 -22.72
C THR A 307 -7.47 1.73 -22.32
N GLN A 308 -6.46 1.52 -23.16
CA GLN A 308 -5.10 2.02 -22.95
C GLN A 308 -5.02 3.55 -23.01
N TYR A 309 -5.85 4.19 -23.83
CA TYR A 309 -5.96 5.65 -23.85
C TYR A 309 -6.65 6.19 -22.59
N ALA A 310 -7.80 5.62 -22.24
CA ALA A 310 -8.69 6.15 -21.20
C ALA A 310 -8.19 5.88 -19.78
N THR A 311 -7.65 4.68 -19.51
CA THR A 311 -7.30 4.23 -18.15
C THR A 311 -6.24 5.11 -17.47
N PRO A 312 -5.11 5.48 -18.13
CA PRO A 312 -4.12 6.35 -17.52
C PRO A 312 -4.66 7.73 -17.15
N ILE A 313 -5.58 8.29 -17.94
CA ILE A 313 -6.22 9.59 -17.67
C ILE A 313 -7.07 9.51 -16.41
N LEU A 314 -7.94 8.49 -16.32
CA LEU A 314 -8.80 8.26 -15.16
C LEU A 314 -7.98 8.08 -13.88
N LEU A 315 -6.96 7.21 -13.93
CA LEU A 315 -6.17 6.90 -12.73
C LEU A 315 -5.32 8.09 -12.30
N ALA A 316 -4.67 8.79 -13.23
CA ALA A 316 -3.88 9.97 -12.91
C ALA A 316 -4.75 11.09 -12.31
N GLY A 317 -5.94 11.33 -12.87
CA GLY A 317 -6.90 12.29 -12.32
C GLY A 317 -7.35 11.92 -10.90
N ASN A 318 -7.68 10.65 -10.67
CA ASN A 318 -8.10 10.16 -9.36
C ASN A 318 -6.98 10.23 -8.29
N LEU A 319 -5.78 9.77 -8.63
CA LEU A 319 -4.64 9.68 -7.71
C LEU A 319 -4.04 11.05 -7.36
N THR A 320 -4.13 12.01 -8.28
CA THR A 320 -3.59 13.36 -8.06
C THR A 320 -4.64 14.39 -7.60
N SER A 321 -5.88 13.94 -7.38
CA SER A 321 -6.90 14.78 -6.76
C SER A 321 -6.49 15.26 -5.37
N GLU A 322 -6.98 16.44 -4.97
CA GLU A 322 -6.68 17.02 -3.66
C GLU A 322 -7.13 16.09 -2.51
N GLU A 323 -8.27 15.42 -2.68
CA GLU A 323 -8.81 14.48 -1.69
C GLU A 323 -7.87 13.29 -1.49
N THR A 324 -7.43 12.65 -2.57
CA THR A 324 -6.52 11.50 -2.49
C THR A 324 -5.17 11.92 -1.93
N THR A 325 -4.63 13.06 -2.37
CA THR A 325 -3.36 13.59 -1.85
C THR A 325 -3.42 13.83 -0.34
N GLN A 326 -4.53 14.38 0.18
CA GLN A 326 -4.71 14.56 1.62
C GLN A 326 -4.78 13.22 2.37
N LYS A 327 -5.48 12.22 1.84
CA LYS A 327 -5.53 10.87 2.42
C LYS A 327 -4.14 10.23 2.48
N MET A 328 -3.35 10.36 1.41
CA MET A 328 -1.98 9.87 1.36
C MET A 328 -1.09 10.59 2.39
N LEU A 329 -1.17 11.91 2.48
CA LEU A 329 -0.40 12.67 3.48
C LEU A 329 -0.77 12.29 4.92
N ILE A 330 -2.05 12.05 5.21
CA ILE A 330 -2.48 11.59 6.54
C ILE A 330 -1.91 10.20 6.85
N ALA A 331 -1.97 9.28 5.90
CA ALA A 331 -1.44 7.93 6.07
C ALA A 331 0.09 7.91 6.23
N LEU A 332 0.80 8.76 5.47
CA LEU A 332 2.26 8.84 5.48
C LEU A 332 2.82 9.73 6.61
N ASN A 333 1.98 10.51 7.29
CA ASN A 333 2.41 11.34 8.42
C ASN A 333 2.95 10.49 9.59
N GLU A 334 2.45 9.26 9.78
CA GLU A 334 2.99 8.31 10.77
C GLU A 334 4.45 7.91 10.48
N PHE A 335 4.89 8.10 9.24
CA PHE A 335 6.26 7.84 8.76
C PHE A 335 7.06 9.16 8.57
N GLY A 336 6.59 10.26 9.18
CA GLY A 336 7.28 11.55 9.11
C GLY A 336 7.32 12.19 7.72
N VAL A 337 6.45 11.77 6.78
CA VAL A 337 6.39 12.37 5.45
C VAL A 337 5.62 13.67 5.49
N THR A 338 6.33 14.79 5.34
CA THR A 338 5.71 16.11 5.17
C THR A 338 5.20 16.29 3.75
N LYS A 339 4.37 17.31 3.53
CA LYS A 339 3.92 17.68 2.19
C LYS A 339 5.10 17.95 1.24
N GLU A 340 6.12 18.68 1.70
CA GLU A 340 7.29 18.98 0.87
C GLU A 340 8.06 17.71 0.48
N LYS A 341 8.13 16.73 1.40
CA LYS A 341 8.76 15.45 1.14
C LYS A 341 7.94 14.61 0.16
N TYR A 342 6.62 14.55 0.33
CA TYR A 342 5.73 13.88 -0.61
C TYR A 342 5.81 14.48 -2.02
N ASP A 343 5.81 15.81 -2.13
CA ASP A 343 5.95 16.52 -3.40
C ASP A 343 7.31 16.19 -4.08
N SER A 344 8.36 15.92 -3.29
CA SER A 344 9.68 15.51 -3.81
C SER A 344 9.69 14.13 -4.46
N PHE A 345 8.72 13.26 -4.15
CA PHE A 345 8.61 11.94 -4.78
C PHE A 345 8.13 12.01 -6.24
N GLY A 346 7.55 13.13 -6.67
CA GLY A 346 7.24 13.39 -8.07
C GLY A 346 5.92 12.80 -8.58
N TYR A 347 4.98 12.48 -7.68
CA TYR A 347 3.61 12.01 -7.99
C TYR A 347 2.71 13.11 -8.58
N THR A 348 3.19 13.77 -9.61
CA THR A 348 2.43 14.74 -10.43
C THR A 348 1.51 13.99 -11.41
N TYR A 349 0.49 14.68 -11.95
CA TYR A 349 -0.41 14.09 -12.95
C TYR A 349 0.34 13.41 -14.10
N GLU A 350 1.31 14.11 -14.69
CA GLU A 350 2.16 13.58 -15.76
C GLU A 350 3.00 12.37 -15.33
N GLY A 351 3.54 12.40 -14.10
CA GLY A 351 4.31 11.30 -13.53
C GLY A 351 3.47 10.04 -13.37
N VAL A 352 2.29 10.18 -12.73
CA VAL A 352 1.34 9.08 -12.49
C VAL A 352 0.81 8.54 -13.82
N LYS A 353 0.42 9.41 -14.76
CA LYS A 353 -0.06 9.01 -16.09
C LYS A 353 1.02 8.22 -16.84
N LYS A 354 2.27 8.69 -16.84
CA LYS A 354 3.39 8.00 -17.50
C LYS A 354 3.66 6.64 -16.87
N SER A 355 3.67 6.54 -15.54
CA SER A 355 3.86 5.26 -14.84
C SER A 355 2.76 4.28 -15.20
N THR A 356 1.50 4.70 -15.05
CA THR A 356 0.31 3.93 -15.39
C THR A 356 0.35 3.44 -16.84
N THR A 357 0.67 4.32 -17.78
CA THR A 357 0.79 3.96 -19.21
C THR A 357 1.87 2.90 -19.44
N THR A 358 3.03 3.06 -18.79
CA THR A 358 4.15 2.12 -18.92
C THR A 358 3.77 0.75 -18.37
N SER A 359 3.14 0.70 -17.20
CA SER A 359 2.71 -0.53 -16.54
C SER A 359 1.65 -1.27 -17.34
N ILE A 360 0.67 -0.54 -17.92
CA ILE A 360 -0.36 -1.12 -18.79
C ILE A 360 0.25 -1.68 -20.08
N ILE A 361 1.15 -0.95 -20.75
CA ILE A 361 1.82 -1.43 -21.97
C ILE A 361 2.65 -2.69 -21.68
N ALA A 362 3.41 -2.68 -20.58
CA ALA A 362 4.21 -3.82 -20.17
C ALA A 362 3.34 -5.04 -19.83
N TYR A 363 2.23 -4.82 -19.12
CA TYR A 363 1.25 -5.86 -18.82
C TYR A 363 0.65 -6.45 -20.10
N GLN A 364 0.17 -5.62 -21.03
CA GLN A 364 -0.44 -6.09 -22.26
C GLN A 364 0.53 -6.93 -23.09
N ALA A 365 1.77 -6.43 -23.29
CA ALA A 365 2.79 -7.14 -24.06
C ALA A 365 3.16 -8.49 -23.42
N ARG A 366 3.23 -8.57 -22.09
CA ARG A 366 3.47 -9.83 -21.37
C ARG A 366 2.26 -10.75 -21.41
N LEU A 367 1.05 -10.21 -21.28
CA LEU A 367 -0.18 -10.98 -21.32
C LEU A 367 -0.36 -11.67 -22.67
N ASP A 368 -0.12 -10.96 -23.78
CA ASP A 368 -0.18 -11.56 -25.11
C ASP A 368 0.87 -12.68 -25.29
N TYR A 369 2.06 -12.52 -24.71
CA TYR A 369 3.06 -13.59 -24.67
C TYR A 369 2.61 -14.80 -23.84
N GLU A 370 2.15 -14.59 -22.60
CA GLU A 370 1.69 -15.67 -21.71
C GLU A 370 0.50 -16.44 -22.32
N ILE A 371 -0.46 -15.72 -22.90
CA ILE A 371 -1.60 -16.34 -23.59
C ILE A 371 -1.13 -17.15 -24.81
N SER A 372 -0.10 -16.70 -25.54
CA SER A 372 0.44 -17.44 -26.69
C SER A 372 1.06 -18.79 -26.31
N LEU A 373 1.44 -18.99 -25.04
CA LEU A 373 1.94 -20.26 -24.52
C LEU A 373 0.81 -21.24 -24.18
N ILE A 374 -0.43 -20.76 -24.06
CA ILE A 374 -1.60 -21.58 -23.71
C ILE A 374 -2.26 -22.06 -25.01
N ASN A 375 -1.96 -23.29 -25.42
CA ASN A 375 -2.59 -23.88 -26.61
C ASN A 375 -4.03 -24.30 -26.31
N ARG A 376 -4.99 -23.82 -27.11
CA ARG A 376 -6.42 -24.16 -26.98
C ARG A 376 -6.69 -25.67 -27.10
N ASP A 377 -5.91 -26.36 -27.93
CA ASP A 377 -6.07 -27.80 -28.21
C ASP A 377 -5.76 -28.68 -27.00
N ASP A 378 -5.05 -28.14 -26.00
CA ASP A 378 -4.70 -28.86 -24.78
C ASP A 378 -5.89 -28.97 -23.80
N TYR A 379 -7.00 -28.27 -24.06
CA TYR A 379 -8.15 -28.18 -23.16
C TYR A 379 -9.43 -28.79 -23.76
N GLN A 380 -10.08 -29.69 -23.00
CA GLN A 380 -11.28 -30.39 -23.43
C GLN A 380 -12.53 -29.50 -23.52
N THR A 381 -12.62 -28.46 -22.68
CA THR A 381 -13.74 -27.52 -22.65
C THR A 381 -13.26 -26.08 -22.77
N GLU A 382 -14.12 -25.22 -23.28
CA GLU A 382 -13.84 -23.78 -23.39
C GLU A 382 -13.71 -23.12 -22.01
N GLU A 383 -14.47 -23.62 -21.03
CA GLU A 383 -14.38 -23.23 -19.62
C GLU A 383 -12.99 -23.51 -19.04
N ALA A 384 -12.40 -24.68 -19.32
CA ALA A 384 -11.08 -25.05 -18.83
C ALA A 384 -9.97 -24.20 -19.46
N TYR A 385 -10.09 -23.89 -20.76
CA TYR A 385 -9.18 -22.96 -21.44
C TYR A 385 -9.27 -21.55 -20.84
N ASN A 386 -10.48 -21.03 -20.67
CA ASN A 386 -10.70 -19.70 -20.10
C ASN A 386 -10.20 -19.62 -18.64
N ALA A 387 -10.32 -20.70 -17.87
CA ALA A 387 -9.77 -20.77 -16.51
C ALA A 387 -8.24 -20.70 -16.50
N ALA A 388 -7.56 -21.38 -17.42
CA ALA A 388 -6.10 -21.31 -17.55
C ALA A 388 -5.61 -19.92 -17.97
N VAL A 389 -6.32 -19.28 -18.92
CA VAL A 389 -6.05 -17.89 -19.32
C VAL A 389 -6.24 -16.94 -18.14
N LEU A 390 -7.30 -17.12 -17.34
CA LEU A 390 -7.56 -16.33 -16.14
C LEU A 390 -6.48 -16.53 -15.06
N GLU A 391 -6.00 -17.77 -14.87
CA GLU A 391 -4.90 -18.07 -13.94
C GLU A 391 -3.61 -17.37 -14.36
N ALA A 392 -3.23 -17.45 -15.64
CA ALA A 392 -2.06 -16.75 -16.17
C ALA A 392 -2.19 -15.22 -16.03
N THR A 393 -3.40 -14.69 -16.27
CA THR A 393 -3.73 -13.27 -16.09
C THR A 393 -3.54 -12.82 -14.64
N ASN A 394 -4.13 -13.53 -13.68
CA ASN A 394 -4.03 -13.23 -12.25
C ASN A 394 -2.59 -13.35 -11.73
N LYS A 395 -1.85 -14.35 -12.22
CA LYS A 395 -0.43 -14.54 -11.88
C LYS A 395 0.41 -13.38 -12.38
N LEU A 396 0.25 -12.98 -13.64
CA LEU A 396 0.97 -11.86 -14.23
C LEU A 396 0.65 -10.54 -13.51
N GLN A 397 -0.62 -10.32 -13.15
CA GLN A 397 -1.03 -9.15 -12.37
C GLN A 397 -0.31 -9.11 -11.02
N THR A 398 -0.21 -10.26 -10.34
CA THR A 398 0.52 -10.35 -9.07
C THR A 398 2.01 -10.06 -9.27
N GLU A 399 2.66 -10.69 -10.25
CA GLU A 399 4.09 -10.51 -10.52
C GLU A 399 4.47 -9.08 -10.90
N LEU A 400 3.62 -8.37 -11.65
CA LEU A 400 3.86 -7.00 -12.08
C LEU A 400 3.51 -5.95 -11.04
N SER A 401 2.69 -6.29 -10.04
CA SER A 401 2.31 -5.35 -8.98
C SER A 401 3.02 -5.58 -7.65
N ASN A 402 3.78 -6.68 -7.50
CA ASN A 402 4.59 -6.92 -6.31
C ASN A 402 5.68 -5.86 -6.16
N GLY A 403 5.77 -5.25 -4.99
CA GLY A 403 6.80 -4.26 -4.69
C GLY A 403 8.17 -4.90 -4.43
N LEU A 404 9.20 -4.06 -4.34
CA LEU A 404 10.56 -4.50 -4.01
C LEU A 404 10.62 -5.38 -2.76
N LEU A 405 9.88 -5.03 -1.71
CA LEU A 405 9.85 -5.77 -0.45
C LEU A 405 9.15 -7.13 -0.58
N ASP A 406 8.12 -7.24 -1.42
CA ASP A 406 7.42 -8.50 -1.70
C ASP A 406 8.29 -9.48 -2.50
N ALA A 407 9.27 -8.96 -3.26
CA ALA A 407 10.23 -9.76 -4.00
C ALA A 407 11.37 -10.31 -3.13
N LEU A 408 11.52 -9.82 -1.89
CA LEU A 408 12.53 -10.26 -0.94
C LEU A 408 11.99 -11.37 -0.02
N PRO A 409 12.85 -12.24 0.53
CA PRO A 409 12.45 -13.13 1.63
C PRO A 409 11.90 -12.32 2.81
N SER A 410 10.84 -12.81 3.46
CA SER A 410 10.14 -12.08 4.54
C SER A 410 11.09 -11.62 5.65
N GLU A 411 12.07 -12.45 6.00
CA GLU A 411 13.09 -12.12 7.02
C GLU A 411 13.95 -10.89 6.67
N VAL A 412 14.21 -10.67 5.38
CA VAL A 412 14.98 -9.52 4.90
C VAL A 412 14.07 -8.29 4.80
N SER A 413 12.84 -8.46 4.31
CA SER A 413 11.83 -7.40 4.23
C SER A 413 11.51 -6.81 5.60
N ASP A 414 11.13 -7.67 6.57
CA ASP A 414 10.76 -7.27 7.92
C ASP A 414 11.90 -6.50 8.60
N ALA A 415 13.14 -6.90 8.35
CA ALA A 415 14.30 -6.26 8.94
C ALA A 415 14.63 -4.90 8.31
N ILE A 416 14.44 -4.74 7.00
CA ILE A 416 14.59 -3.45 6.31
C ILE A 416 13.51 -2.47 6.81
N GLU A 417 12.27 -2.94 6.99
CA GLU A 417 11.19 -2.15 7.56
C GLU A 417 11.47 -1.77 9.02
N GLU A 418 11.95 -2.72 9.84
CA GLU A 418 12.32 -2.47 11.24
C GLU A 418 13.45 -1.44 11.35
N ILE A 419 14.47 -1.51 10.48
CA ILE A 419 15.56 -0.52 10.43
C ILE A 419 15.05 0.84 9.97
N GLY A 420 14.19 0.88 8.95
CA GLY A 420 13.59 2.11 8.42
C GLY A 420 12.72 2.84 9.45
N LYS A 421 12.12 2.13 10.41
CA LYS A 421 11.31 2.74 11.48
C LYS A 421 12.08 3.06 12.76
N MET A 422 13.32 2.60 12.89
CA MET A 422 14.05 2.69 14.15
C MET A 422 14.67 4.07 14.39
N ASP A 423 14.48 4.64 15.58
CA ASP A 423 15.30 5.76 16.04
C ASP A 423 16.69 5.23 16.44
N LEU A 424 17.61 5.24 15.46
CA LEU A 424 18.99 4.80 15.64
C LEU A 424 19.75 5.66 16.66
N TYR A 425 19.42 6.94 16.78
CA TYR A 425 20.04 7.82 17.77
C TYR A 425 19.63 7.39 19.19
N ALA A 426 18.32 7.19 19.41
CA ALA A 426 17.80 6.71 20.69
C ALA A 426 18.29 5.30 21.04
N LEU A 427 18.46 4.41 20.05
CA LEU A 427 19.08 3.10 20.26
C LEU A 427 20.52 3.24 20.76
N ILE A 428 21.37 3.99 20.03
CA ILE A 428 22.80 4.11 20.33
C ILE A 428 23.03 4.86 21.65
N VAL A 429 22.37 6.01 21.84
CA VAL A 429 22.55 6.82 23.03
C VAL A 429 21.83 6.19 24.22
N GLY A 430 20.54 5.89 24.08
CA GLY A 430 19.70 5.41 25.17
C GLY A 430 19.98 3.98 25.60
N SER A 431 20.02 3.04 24.65
CA SER A 431 20.13 1.61 24.97
C SER A 431 21.57 1.09 24.96
N ILE A 432 22.44 1.59 24.08
CA ILE A 432 23.84 1.10 24.00
C ILE A 432 24.73 1.86 24.99
N PHE A 433 24.73 3.19 24.94
CA PHE A 433 25.60 3.99 25.81
C PHE A 433 25.16 3.91 27.27
N PHE A 434 23.94 4.36 27.61
CA PHE A 434 23.52 4.47 29.01
C PHE A 434 23.40 3.14 29.74
N LYS A 435 23.02 2.02 29.09
CA LYS A 435 22.93 0.72 29.76
C LYS A 435 24.21 -0.10 29.76
N MET A 436 25.21 0.25 28.94
CA MET A 436 26.41 -0.59 28.80
C MET A 436 27.70 0.23 28.84
N ALA A 437 28.02 0.94 27.75
CA ALA A 437 29.33 1.56 27.59
C ALA A 437 29.58 2.65 28.65
N GLY A 438 28.57 3.47 28.93
CA GLY A 438 28.60 4.53 29.92
C GLY A 438 28.69 4.03 31.37
N LEU A 439 28.24 2.79 31.65
CA LEU A 439 28.33 2.20 33.00
C LEU A 439 29.67 1.50 33.26
N LEU A 440 30.43 1.14 32.22
CA LEU A 440 31.68 0.38 32.34
C LEU A 440 32.69 1.07 33.27
N LEU A 441 33.06 2.31 32.99
CA LEU A 441 34.06 3.04 33.78
C LEU A 441 33.56 3.40 35.19
N PRO A 442 32.30 3.85 35.39
CA PRO A 442 31.75 4.04 36.72
C PRO A 442 31.70 2.75 37.55
N ILE A 443 31.40 1.59 36.96
CA ILE A 443 31.46 0.30 37.68
C ILE A 443 32.88 0.01 38.14
N ILE A 444 33.89 0.22 37.28
CA ILE A 444 35.30 0.07 37.65
C ILE A 444 35.66 1.01 38.83
N TYR A 445 35.20 2.26 38.79
CA TYR A 445 35.35 3.21 39.89
C TYR A 445 34.72 2.69 41.19
N ILE A 446 33.48 2.19 41.13
CA ILE A 446 32.76 1.64 42.28
C ILE A 446 33.54 0.50 42.92
N ILE A 447 34.06 -0.44 42.12
CA ILE A 447 34.80 -1.62 42.62
C ILE A 447 36.05 -1.17 43.40
N MET A 448 36.83 -0.26 42.80
CA MET A 448 38.06 0.24 43.41
C MET A 448 37.78 1.06 44.68
N VAL A 449 36.86 2.02 44.61
CA VAL A 449 36.58 2.94 45.72
C VAL A 449 35.89 2.23 46.87
N SER A 450 34.91 1.35 46.60
CA SER A 450 34.26 0.57 47.67
C SER A 450 35.29 -0.23 48.46
N ASN A 451 36.25 -0.87 47.77
CA ASN A 451 37.34 -1.56 48.42
C ASN A 451 38.26 -0.61 49.21
N ASN A 452 38.70 0.50 48.62
CA ASN A 452 39.61 1.45 49.26
C ASN A 452 39.01 2.13 50.50
N LEU A 453 37.68 2.21 50.59
CA LEU A 453 37.00 2.78 51.75
C LEU A 453 37.06 1.83 52.96
N ILE A 454 36.74 0.54 52.82
CA ILE A 454 36.65 -0.36 54.00
C ILE A 454 37.68 -1.48 53.95
N SER A 455 37.49 -2.49 53.09
CA SER A 455 38.32 -3.70 53.08
C SER A 455 39.80 -3.42 52.84
N GLY A 456 40.14 -2.42 52.02
CA GLY A 456 41.52 -1.96 51.79
C GLY A 456 42.16 -1.37 53.04
N GLN A 457 41.39 -0.67 53.89
CA GLN A 457 41.89 -0.15 55.15
C GLN A 457 42.09 -1.26 56.20
N VAL A 458 41.22 -2.27 56.18
CA VAL A 458 41.33 -3.44 57.06
C VAL A 458 42.55 -4.30 56.69
N ASP A 459 42.71 -4.61 55.40
CA ASP A 459 43.79 -5.48 54.88
C ASP A 459 45.17 -4.83 55.02
N SER A 460 45.26 -3.49 54.88
CA SER A 460 46.50 -2.74 55.08
C SER A 460 46.85 -2.48 56.55
N GLY A 461 46.01 -2.89 57.50
CA GLY A 461 46.18 -2.59 58.93
C GLY A 461 46.02 -1.10 59.26
N SER A 462 45.43 -0.30 58.37
CA SER A 462 45.22 1.14 58.61
C SER A 462 43.94 1.45 59.39
N MET A 463 42.96 0.54 59.37
CA MET A 463 41.66 0.68 60.03
C MET A 463 41.75 0.82 61.58
N PRO A 464 42.62 0.08 62.31
CA PRO A 464 42.81 0.30 63.73
C PRO A 464 43.25 1.72 64.09
N TYR A 465 44.12 2.37 63.30
CA TYR A 465 44.54 3.76 63.56
C TYR A 465 43.38 4.74 63.45
N VAL A 466 42.47 4.52 62.50
CA VAL A 466 41.24 5.32 62.37
C VAL A 466 40.36 5.16 63.62
N LEU A 467 40.20 3.92 64.12
CA LEU A 467 39.39 3.63 65.30
C LEU A 467 40.05 4.06 66.63
N SER A 468 41.36 4.29 66.66
CA SER A 468 42.09 4.84 67.80
C SER A 468 41.90 6.34 67.95
N THR A 469 41.58 7.05 66.86
CA THR A 469 40.93 8.37 66.99
C THR A 469 39.49 8.14 67.44
N SER A 470 38.90 8.99 68.29
CA SER A 470 37.58 8.80 68.93
C SER A 470 36.35 8.61 68.00
N THR A 471 36.56 8.22 66.75
CA THR A 471 35.58 7.81 65.74
C THR A 471 35.05 6.40 65.98
N LYS A 472 33.72 6.24 65.90
CA LYS A 472 33.06 4.94 66.07
C LYS A 472 32.94 4.22 64.72
N ARG A 473 32.90 2.88 64.72
CA ARG A 473 32.68 2.08 63.48
C ARG A 473 31.43 2.48 62.68
N LYS A 474 30.35 2.88 63.37
CA LYS A 474 29.11 3.42 62.75
C LYS A 474 29.38 4.75 62.01
N GLU A 475 30.28 5.57 62.55
CA GLU A 475 30.65 6.86 61.97
C GLU A 475 31.58 6.68 60.76
N VAL A 476 32.47 5.69 60.79
CA VAL A 476 33.30 5.34 59.62
C VAL A 476 32.43 4.88 58.45
N THR A 477 31.60 3.86 58.67
CA THR A 477 30.71 3.30 57.63
C THR A 477 29.75 4.33 57.06
N PHE A 478 29.12 5.15 57.90
CA PHE A 478 28.23 6.22 57.43
C PHE A 478 28.97 7.27 56.60
N THR A 479 30.13 7.74 57.06
CA THR A 479 30.91 8.76 56.35
C THR A 479 31.38 8.26 54.99
N GLN A 480 31.82 7.01 54.92
CA GLN A 480 32.30 6.38 53.68
C GLN A 480 31.16 6.08 52.70
N ALA A 481 29.99 5.66 53.19
CA ALA A 481 28.80 5.53 52.36
C ALA A 481 28.39 6.90 51.78
N CYS A 482 28.37 7.97 52.58
CA CYS A 482 28.10 9.33 52.09
C CYS A 482 29.11 9.78 51.03
N TYR A 483 30.39 9.45 51.19
CA TYR A 483 31.41 9.76 50.18
C TYR A 483 31.14 9.03 48.86
N LEU A 484 30.91 7.72 48.88
CA LEU A 484 30.69 6.93 47.67
C LEU A 484 29.41 7.34 46.94
N ILE A 485 28.31 7.56 47.66
CA ILE A 485 27.04 8.00 47.06
C ILE A 485 27.21 9.42 46.49
N GLY A 486 27.84 10.32 47.24
CA GLY A 486 28.05 11.70 46.80
C GLY A 486 28.99 11.81 45.61
N SER A 487 30.04 11.00 45.54
CA SER A 487 30.95 11.00 44.39
C SER A 487 30.30 10.44 43.12
N LEU A 488 29.45 9.41 43.25
CA LEU A 488 28.65 8.91 42.12
C LEU A 488 27.61 9.92 41.66
N PHE A 489 26.96 10.61 42.60
CA PHE A 489 25.98 11.65 42.26
C PHE A 489 26.65 12.80 41.50
N LEU A 490 27.79 13.30 41.98
CA LEU A 490 28.53 14.35 41.28
C LEU A 490 29.03 13.90 39.90
N MET A 491 29.45 12.64 39.76
CA MET A 491 29.83 12.07 38.47
C MET A 491 28.64 12.08 37.51
N MET A 492 27.44 11.69 37.96
CA MET A 492 26.26 11.73 37.12
C MET A 492 25.77 13.16 36.81
N CYS A 493 25.95 14.11 37.73
CA CYS A 493 25.68 15.51 37.42
C CYS A 493 26.58 16.00 36.28
N ALA A 494 27.87 15.63 36.28
CA ALA A 494 28.78 15.97 35.20
C ALA A 494 28.35 15.34 33.87
N THR A 495 27.98 14.06 33.85
CA THR A 495 27.50 13.40 32.62
C THR A 495 26.18 13.98 32.15
N THR A 496 25.27 14.36 33.05
CA THR A 496 23.99 15.00 32.70
C THR A 496 24.23 16.36 32.04
N ILE A 497 25.14 17.16 32.60
CA ILE A 497 25.52 18.45 32.00
C ILE A 497 26.14 18.21 30.61
N THR A 498 27.06 17.26 30.49
CA THR A 498 27.66 16.91 29.20
C THR A 498 26.61 16.45 28.19
N SER A 499 25.68 15.57 28.57
CA SER A 499 24.63 15.11 27.66
C SER A 499 23.73 16.25 27.20
N CYS A 500 23.32 17.15 28.10
CA CYS A 500 22.48 18.29 27.74
C CYS A 500 23.21 19.27 26.81
N ILE A 501 24.51 19.50 27.02
CA ILE A 501 25.32 20.34 26.13
C ILE A 501 25.45 19.70 24.76
N CYS A 502 25.80 18.41 24.69
CA CYS A 502 25.94 17.69 23.42
C CYS A 502 24.62 17.62 22.67
N PHE A 503 23.51 17.38 23.37
CA PHE A 503 22.18 17.32 22.79
C PHE A 503 21.74 18.65 22.18
N ALA A 504 22.22 19.79 22.69
CA ALA A 504 21.95 21.11 22.10
C ALA A 504 22.58 21.31 20.70
N PHE A 505 23.53 20.45 20.30
CA PHE A 505 24.15 20.45 18.97
C PHE A 505 23.61 19.36 18.05
N VAL A 506 22.58 18.61 18.48
CA VAL A 506 21.95 17.56 17.67
C VAL A 506 20.75 18.15 16.96
N ASP A 507 20.65 17.90 15.65
CA ASP A 507 19.51 18.37 14.87
C ASP A 507 18.21 17.68 15.32
N PRO A 508 17.11 18.43 15.54
CA PRO A 508 15.83 17.86 15.99
C PRO A 508 15.21 16.84 15.03
N SER A 509 15.64 16.81 13.77
CA SER A 509 15.18 15.83 12.78
C SER A 509 15.81 14.44 12.96
N VAL A 510 16.87 14.33 13.78
CA VAL A 510 17.65 13.08 13.95
C VAL A 510 17.06 12.17 15.03
N THR A 511 16.26 12.71 15.96
CA THR A 511 15.71 11.93 17.08
C THR A 511 14.47 12.58 17.69
N GLU A 512 13.56 11.75 18.18
CA GLU A 512 12.41 12.19 18.98
C GLU A 512 12.75 12.39 20.46
N LEU A 513 13.96 12.02 20.87
CA LEU A 513 14.40 12.03 22.26
C LEU A 513 14.37 13.44 22.82
N THR A 514 13.73 13.61 23.97
CA THR A 514 13.58 14.92 24.62
C THR A 514 14.65 15.15 25.69
N TYR A 515 14.89 16.42 26.05
CA TYR A 515 15.74 16.75 27.22
C TYR A 515 15.25 16.07 28.51
N GLY A 516 13.93 15.88 28.67
CA GLY A 516 13.35 15.22 29.84
C GLY A 516 13.75 13.75 29.92
N GLU A 517 13.63 13.03 28.81
CA GLU A 517 14.04 11.62 28.71
C GLU A 517 15.54 11.45 28.89
N LEU A 518 16.35 12.36 28.35
CA LEU A 518 17.80 12.34 28.53
C LEU A 518 18.22 12.48 30.00
N ILE A 519 17.54 13.35 30.76
CA ILE A 519 17.75 13.50 32.20
C ILE A 519 17.28 12.24 32.95
N LEU A 520 16.16 11.64 32.54
CA LEU A 520 15.67 10.39 33.11
C LEU A 520 16.62 9.22 32.84
N LEU A 521 17.26 9.15 31.67
CA LEU A 521 18.28 8.15 31.35
C LEU A 521 19.51 8.31 32.27
N ASN A 522 20.00 9.53 32.48
CA ASN A 522 21.07 9.79 33.45
C ASN A 522 20.65 9.41 34.88
N LEU A 523 19.42 9.73 35.28
CA LEU A 523 18.88 9.35 36.59
C LEU A 523 18.81 7.83 36.75
N GLY A 524 18.33 7.11 35.73
CA GLY A 524 18.30 5.65 35.71
C GLY A 524 19.69 5.03 35.78
N ALA A 525 20.66 5.60 35.07
CA ALA A 525 22.06 5.20 35.16
C ALA A 525 22.61 5.42 36.59
N PHE A 526 22.31 6.55 37.24
CA PHE A 526 22.72 6.80 38.63
C PHE A 526 22.11 5.80 39.61
N ILE A 527 20.81 5.53 39.51
CA ILE A 527 20.14 4.56 40.39
C ILE A 527 20.71 3.15 40.21
N THR A 528 21.05 2.78 38.98
CA THR A 528 21.71 1.50 38.67
C THR A 528 23.11 1.43 39.31
N LEU A 529 23.91 2.49 39.15
CA LEU A 529 25.23 2.59 39.78
C LEU A 529 25.14 2.59 41.30
N PHE A 530 24.11 3.21 41.88
CA PHE A 530 23.82 3.19 43.30
C PHE A 530 23.49 1.79 43.82
N ALA A 531 22.74 0.99 43.05
CA ALA A 531 22.47 -0.41 43.38
C ALA A 531 23.77 -1.24 43.41
N ILE A 532 24.57 -1.12 42.34
CA ILE A 532 25.87 -1.82 42.21
C ILE A 532 26.86 -1.36 43.30
N SER A 533 26.86 -0.08 43.66
CA SER A 533 27.71 0.44 44.72
C SER A 533 27.27 -0.04 46.10
N GLY A 534 25.97 -0.21 46.35
CA GLY A 534 25.46 -0.85 47.56
C GLY A 534 25.96 -2.29 47.72
N ILE A 535 25.98 -3.07 46.63
CA ILE A 535 26.49 -4.46 46.62
C ILE A 535 27.99 -4.48 46.90
N ASN A 536 28.79 -3.65 46.21
CA ASN A 536 30.23 -3.58 46.41
C ASN A 536 30.61 -3.06 47.81
N PHE A 537 29.83 -2.13 48.36
CA PHE A 537 30.02 -1.65 49.72
C PHE A 537 29.71 -2.74 50.75
N LEU A 538 28.65 -3.54 50.52
CA LEU A 538 28.31 -4.70 51.35
C LEU A 538 29.44 -5.73 51.38
N THR A 539 29.96 -6.13 50.21
CA THR A 539 31.06 -7.10 50.15
C THR A 539 32.34 -6.56 50.80
N SER A 540 32.63 -5.27 50.63
CA SER A 540 33.76 -4.62 51.30
C SER A 540 33.63 -4.58 52.82
N CYS A 541 32.41 -4.37 53.34
CA CYS A 541 32.14 -4.48 54.77
C CYS A 541 32.31 -5.93 55.28
N TRP A 542 31.98 -6.91 54.46
CA TRP A 542 31.91 -8.32 54.86
C TRP A 542 33.29 -8.98 54.96
N PHE A 543 34.16 -8.77 53.98
CA PHE A 543 35.45 -9.47 53.88
C PHE A 543 36.62 -8.66 54.46
N ASP A 544 37.59 -9.33 55.07
CA ASP A 544 38.80 -8.70 55.61
C ASP A 544 39.87 -8.46 54.55
N ARG A 545 40.04 -9.41 53.63
CA ARG A 545 41.02 -9.29 52.56
C ARG A 545 40.43 -8.58 51.35
N SER A 546 41.17 -7.59 50.85
CA SER A 546 40.81 -6.81 49.66
C SER A 546 40.58 -7.71 48.44
N LYS A 547 41.41 -8.76 48.30
CA LYS A 547 41.30 -9.74 47.21
C LYS A 547 39.93 -10.44 47.18
N ARG A 548 39.36 -10.80 48.34
CA ARG A 548 38.06 -11.49 48.41
C ARG A 548 36.90 -10.52 48.20
N SER A 549 37.00 -9.31 48.76
CA SER A 549 36.02 -8.23 48.57
C SER A 549 35.86 -7.87 47.09
N MET A 550 36.97 -7.59 46.40
CA MET A 550 36.99 -7.25 44.99
C MET A 550 36.56 -8.42 44.10
N ALA A 551 36.97 -9.66 44.41
CA ALA A 551 36.58 -10.82 43.62
C ALA A 551 35.07 -11.07 43.63
N LEU A 552 34.40 -10.93 44.78
CA LEU A 552 32.96 -11.17 44.87
C LEU A 552 32.14 -9.96 44.44
N GLY A 553 32.38 -8.77 45.02
CA GLY A 553 31.61 -7.57 44.66
C GLY A 553 31.86 -7.14 43.21
N GLY A 554 33.14 -7.05 42.85
CA GLY A 554 33.54 -6.70 41.48
C GLY A 554 33.18 -7.79 40.49
N GLY A 555 33.30 -9.07 40.87
CA GLY A 555 32.86 -10.19 40.06
C GLY A 555 31.36 -10.13 39.72
N PHE A 556 30.49 -9.89 40.71
CA PHE A 556 29.05 -9.72 40.46
C PHE A 556 28.77 -8.50 39.58
N SER A 557 29.45 -7.38 39.83
CA SER A 557 29.27 -6.15 39.05
C SER A 557 29.66 -6.35 37.59
N MET A 558 30.78 -7.01 37.33
CA MET A 558 31.25 -7.32 35.99
C MET A 558 30.37 -8.37 35.30
N PHE A 559 29.90 -9.38 36.05
CA PHE A 559 28.96 -10.37 35.54
C PHE A 559 27.66 -9.71 35.06
N PHE A 560 27.06 -8.81 35.86
CA PHE A 560 25.87 -8.07 35.43
C PHE A 560 26.13 -7.26 34.16
N LEU A 561 27.28 -6.57 34.07
CA LEU A 561 27.62 -5.80 32.87
C LEU A 561 27.77 -6.68 31.62
N VAL A 562 28.53 -7.76 31.70
CA VAL A 562 28.74 -8.68 30.56
C VAL A 562 27.45 -9.37 30.17
N ALA A 563 26.63 -9.79 31.14
CA ALA A 563 25.32 -10.37 30.87
C ALA A 563 24.40 -9.38 30.15
N THR A 564 24.39 -8.10 30.54
CA THR A 564 23.63 -7.08 29.80
C THR A 564 24.19 -6.83 28.40
N MET A 565 25.52 -6.85 28.22
CA MET A 565 26.14 -6.72 26.89
C MET A 565 25.75 -7.83 25.94
N LEU A 566 25.74 -9.08 26.41
CA LEU A 566 25.26 -10.22 25.62
C LEU A 566 23.73 -10.16 25.42
N GLY A 567 23.00 -9.80 26.47
CA GLY A 567 21.54 -9.74 26.47
C GLY A 567 20.95 -8.70 25.52
N LEU A 568 21.68 -7.63 25.20
CA LEU A 568 21.26 -6.63 24.22
C LEU A 568 21.01 -7.27 22.84
N PHE A 569 21.90 -8.15 22.38
CA PHE A 569 21.74 -8.83 21.10
C PHE A 569 20.57 -9.82 21.07
N GLY A 570 19.97 -10.17 22.21
CA GLY A 570 18.71 -10.92 22.26
C GLY A 570 17.48 -10.06 22.54
N SER A 571 17.65 -8.74 22.66
CA SER A 571 16.55 -7.83 23.02
C SER A 571 15.83 -7.31 21.78
N GLN A 572 14.55 -6.96 21.95
CA GLN A 572 13.67 -6.47 20.89
C GLN A 572 14.05 -5.08 20.36
N VAL A 573 15.06 -4.41 20.95
CA VAL A 573 15.58 -3.14 20.41
C VAL A 573 16.64 -3.33 19.34
N ILE A 574 17.17 -4.55 19.19
CA ILE A 574 18.07 -4.89 18.09
C ILE A 574 17.23 -5.47 16.95
N PRO A 575 17.46 -5.02 15.70
CA PRO A 575 16.77 -5.55 14.53
C PRO A 575 16.86 -7.07 14.47
N SER A 576 15.76 -7.70 14.08
CA SER A 576 15.61 -9.16 13.93
C SER A 576 16.80 -9.84 13.22
N VAL A 577 17.36 -9.24 12.16
CA VAL A 577 18.52 -9.79 11.41
C VAL A 577 19.78 -9.97 12.26
N VAL A 578 19.99 -9.13 13.28
CA VAL A 578 21.17 -9.21 14.16
C VAL A 578 20.79 -9.80 15.52
N ARG A 579 19.50 -10.05 15.76
CA ARG A 579 18.98 -10.54 17.02
C ARG A 579 19.21 -12.04 17.16
N LEU A 580 19.75 -12.43 18.31
CA LEU A 580 19.94 -13.83 18.70
C LEU A 580 19.10 -14.12 19.95
N ASP A 581 17.92 -14.70 19.77
CA ASP A 581 16.94 -14.92 20.85
C ASP A 581 17.52 -15.70 22.03
N ALA A 582 18.44 -16.62 21.77
CA ALA A 582 19.14 -17.39 22.81
C ALA A 582 19.89 -16.49 23.82
N LEU A 583 20.37 -15.31 23.38
CA LEU A 583 21.08 -14.35 24.23
C LEU A 583 20.13 -13.56 25.15
N ASN A 584 18.83 -13.54 24.88
CA ASN A 584 17.86 -12.86 25.76
C ASN A 584 17.83 -13.47 27.17
N ASN A 585 18.25 -14.74 27.31
CA ASN A 585 18.41 -15.40 28.61
C ASN A 585 19.33 -14.62 29.57
N PHE A 586 20.33 -13.90 29.05
CA PHE A 586 21.22 -13.08 29.87
C PHE A 586 20.53 -11.86 30.48
N ASN A 587 19.44 -11.36 29.90
CA ASN A 587 18.69 -10.23 30.44
C ASN A 587 18.03 -10.59 31.78
N TYR A 588 17.63 -11.84 31.99
CA TYR A 588 16.97 -12.28 33.23
C TYR A 588 17.92 -12.41 34.43
N VAL A 589 19.24 -12.54 34.19
CA VAL A 589 20.24 -12.72 35.27
C VAL A 589 21.01 -11.45 35.61
N SER A 590 20.87 -10.39 34.81
CA SER A 590 21.55 -9.12 35.06
C SER A 590 20.70 -8.13 35.86
N LEU A 591 21.30 -7.55 36.90
CA LEU A 591 20.72 -6.44 37.65
C LEU A 591 20.51 -5.20 36.77
N ILE A 592 21.40 -4.95 35.81
CA ILE A 592 21.36 -3.76 34.95
C ILE A 592 20.15 -3.79 34.01
N THR A 593 19.57 -4.95 33.72
CA THR A 593 18.34 -5.07 32.92
C THR A 593 17.14 -4.31 33.53
N LEU A 594 17.12 -4.12 34.86
CA LEU A 594 16.11 -3.30 35.54
C LEU A 594 16.19 -1.82 35.13
N PHE A 595 17.33 -1.36 34.59
CA PHE A 595 17.40 -0.08 33.92
C PHE A 595 16.72 -0.17 32.55
N ASP A 596 15.45 0.19 32.51
CA ASP A 596 14.63 0.11 31.31
C ASP A 596 14.69 1.41 30.49
N SER A 597 15.76 1.57 29.71
CA SER A 597 15.94 2.71 28.80
C SER A 597 14.81 2.80 27.76
N VAL A 598 14.29 1.66 27.31
CA VAL A 598 13.23 1.58 26.31
C VAL A 598 11.94 2.15 26.86
N SER A 599 11.59 1.78 28.10
CA SER A 599 10.41 2.34 28.76
C SER A 599 10.54 3.85 28.98
N ILE A 600 11.75 4.36 29.23
CA ILE A 600 12.01 5.80 29.37
C ILE A 600 11.80 6.53 28.03
N ILE A 601 12.38 6.00 26.94
CA ILE A 601 12.30 6.63 25.60
C ILE A 601 10.88 6.55 25.04
N SER A 602 10.14 5.48 25.30
CA SER A 602 8.75 5.32 24.87
C SER A 602 7.73 6.08 25.74
N GLY A 603 8.18 6.83 26.75
CA GLY A 603 7.28 7.55 27.67
C GLY A 603 6.38 6.67 28.55
N THR A 604 6.66 5.36 28.66
CA THR A 604 5.86 4.43 29.46
C THR A 604 6.24 4.48 30.94
N THR A 605 5.39 3.99 31.85
CA THR A 605 5.63 4.08 33.31
C THR A 605 6.34 2.85 33.91
N THR A 606 6.65 1.86 33.09
CA THR A 606 7.25 0.57 33.51
C THR A 606 8.62 0.76 34.16
N PHE A 607 9.41 1.76 33.74
CA PHE A 607 10.71 2.02 34.33
C PHE A 607 10.63 2.39 35.83
N ILE A 608 9.53 3.00 36.30
CA ILE A 608 9.43 3.57 37.65
C ILE A 608 9.61 2.49 38.73
N TRP A 609 8.85 1.40 38.63
CA TRP A 609 8.93 0.33 39.62
C TRP A 609 10.25 -0.45 39.52
N LYS A 610 10.82 -0.60 38.32
CA LYS A 610 12.13 -1.23 38.13
C LYS A 610 13.25 -0.41 38.76
N LEU A 611 13.23 0.92 38.58
CA LEU A 611 14.14 1.84 39.28
C LEU A 611 13.93 1.83 40.79
N ALA A 612 12.69 1.70 41.26
CA ALA A 612 12.41 1.57 42.69
C ALA A 612 13.06 0.30 43.30
N ILE A 613 13.03 -0.84 42.58
CA ILE A 613 13.72 -2.07 43.01
C ILE A 613 15.23 -1.83 43.10
N LEU A 614 15.85 -1.21 42.09
CA LEU A 614 17.28 -0.90 42.12
C LEU A 614 17.64 0.00 43.30
N PHE A 615 16.84 1.02 43.57
CA PHE A 615 17.03 1.91 44.71
C PHE A 615 16.96 1.15 46.04
N VAL A 616 15.98 0.26 46.20
CA VAL A 616 15.85 -0.59 47.40
C VAL A 616 17.07 -1.51 47.56
N ILE A 617 17.53 -2.15 46.47
CA ILE A 617 18.72 -3.02 46.50
C ILE A 617 19.96 -2.26 46.98
N GLY A 618 20.21 -1.06 46.42
CA GLY A 618 21.32 -0.22 46.85
C GLY A 618 21.22 0.13 48.34
N LEU A 619 20.06 0.59 48.79
CA LEU A 619 19.81 0.96 50.18
C LEU A 619 20.02 -0.22 51.14
N VAL A 620 19.49 -1.39 50.80
CA VAL A 620 19.67 -2.64 51.56
C VAL A 620 21.15 -3.02 51.64
N GLY A 621 21.89 -2.92 50.53
CA GLY A 621 23.34 -3.18 50.49
C GLY A 621 24.12 -2.31 51.47
N TYR A 622 23.89 -0.98 51.44
CA TYR A 622 24.54 -0.04 52.36
C TYR A 622 24.18 -0.29 53.83
N VAL A 623 22.90 -0.58 54.12
CA VAL A 623 22.41 -0.81 55.49
C VAL A 623 22.97 -2.12 56.05
N ILE A 624 22.85 -3.23 55.32
CA ILE A 624 23.36 -4.55 55.76
C ILE A 624 24.88 -4.48 55.92
N GLY A 625 25.60 -3.86 54.99
CA GLY A 625 27.05 -3.68 55.06
C GLY A 625 27.46 -2.96 56.35
N SER A 626 26.80 -1.84 56.63
CA SER A 626 27.04 -1.02 57.82
C SER A 626 26.74 -1.76 59.13
N ILE A 627 25.65 -2.54 59.19
CA ILE A 627 25.30 -3.37 60.36
C ILE A 627 26.35 -4.47 60.57
N ARG A 628 26.79 -5.13 59.49
CA ARG A 628 27.77 -6.21 59.58
C ARG A 628 29.11 -5.69 60.08
N PHE A 629 29.61 -4.61 59.50
CA PHE A 629 30.90 -4.01 59.88
C PHE A 629 30.92 -3.55 61.35
N LYS A 630 29.79 -3.07 61.87
CA LYS A 630 29.66 -2.70 63.30
C LYS A 630 29.98 -3.88 64.23
N LYS A 631 29.52 -5.09 63.88
CA LYS A 631 29.64 -6.31 64.70
C LYS A 631 30.84 -7.19 64.32
N LYS A 632 31.67 -6.75 63.37
CA LYS A 632 32.75 -7.55 62.80
C LYS A 632 33.99 -7.53 63.69
N ASP A 633 34.60 -8.68 63.94
CA ASP A 633 35.92 -8.73 64.57
C ASP A 633 36.98 -8.37 63.54
N LEU A 634 37.83 -7.41 63.87
CA LEU A 634 38.91 -6.98 62.98
C LEU A 634 40.15 -7.81 63.32
N PRO A 635 40.85 -8.39 62.33
CA PRO A 635 42.18 -8.95 62.57
C PRO A 635 43.09 -7.79 63.01
N LEU A 636 43.49 -7.79 64.28
CA LEU A 636 44.40 -6.81 64.87
C LEU A 636 45.85 -7.15 64.52
#